data_AF-A0A1J3EXJ3-F1
#
_entry.id   AF-A0A1J3EXJ3-F1
#
_cell.length_a   1.000
_cell.length_b   1.000
_cell.length_c   1.000
_cell.angle_alpha   90.00
_cell.angle_beta   90.00
_cell.angle_gamma   90.00
#
_symmetry.space_group_name_H-M   'P 1'
#
loop_
_entity.id
_entity.type
_entity.pdbx_description
1 polymer ?
#
loop_
_entity_poly.entity_id
_entity_poly.type
_entity_poly.pdbx_seq_one_letter_code
_entity_poly.pdbx_strand_id
1 'polypeptide(L)' 'FVSSGRSADGISLYRRMIHDSILPDNYVITSVLKDCDLEECREIHAQVLKLGFGCSRSVGLKLMEIYGKYGELVDAKKV' A
#
# COMPACT_ATOMS: atom_id res chain seq x y z
N PHE A 1 -24.31 -7.61 13.00
CA PHE A 1 -22.95 -7.49 13.57
C PHE A 1 -21.99 -7.23 12.43
N VAL A 2 -21.61 -5.97 12.24
CA VAL A 2 -20.69 -5.55 11.16
C VAL A 2 -19.27 -5.74 11.71
N SER A 3 -18.51 -6.69 11.15
CA SER A 3 -17.10 -6.86 11.51
C SER A 3 -16.28 -5.82 10.76
N SER A 4 -16.05 -4.67 11.39
CA SER A 4 -15.01 -3.69 11.02
C SER A 4 -13.58 -4.22 11.30
N GLY A 5 -13.36 -5.53 11.17
CA GLY A 5 -12.12 -6.20 11.59
C GLY A 5 -11.09 -6.43 10.49
N ARG A 6 -11.48 -6.42 9.20
CA ARG A 6 -10.59 -6.92 8.12
C ARG A 6 -9.51 -5.93 7.67
N SER A 7 -9.72 -4.64 7.86
CA SER A 7 -8.85 -3.58 7.34
C SER A 7 -7.52 -3.50 8.10
N ALA A 8 -7.56 -3.51 9.44
CA ALA A 8 -6.36 -3.49 10.29
C ALA A 8 -5.56 -4.81 10.20
N ASP A 9 -6.24 -5.92 9.95
CA ASP A 9 -5.60 -7.23 9.75
C ASP A 9 -4.75 -7.26 8.47
N GLY A 10 -5.19 -6.60 7.39
CA GLY A 10 -4.49 -6.60 6.10
C GLY A 10 -3.10 -5.96 6.17
N ILE A 11 -2.99 -4.77 6.78
CA ILE A 11 -1.73 -4.06 6.94
C ILE A 11 -0.80 -4.81 7.90
N SER A 12 -1.37 -5.38 8.98
CA SER A 12 -0.62 -6.20 9.94
C SER A 12 -0.03 -7.46 9.27
N LEU A 13 -0.81 -8.12 8.42
CA LEU A 13 -0.37 -9.28 7.64
C LEU A 13 0.74 -8.89 6.66
N TYR A 14 0.58 -7.77 5.95
CA TYR A 14 1.59 -7.26 5.03
C TYR A 14 2.90 -6.94 5.75
N ARG A 15 2.85 -6.23 6.89
CA ARG A 15 4.05 -5.99 7.73
C ARG A 15 4.72 -7.29 8.15
N ARG A 16 3.93 -8.32 8.50
CA ARG A 16 4.48 -9.64 8.83
C ARG A 16 5.14 -10.30 7.63
N MET A 17 4.56 -10.21 6.43
CA MET A 17 5.19 -10.73 5.20
C MET A 17 6.54 -10.05 4.97
N ILE A 18 6.62 -8.73 5.09
CA ILE A 18 7.89 -7.99 4.95
C ILE A 18 8.90 -8.42 6.01
N HIS A 19 8.48 -8.53 7.27
CA HIS A 19 9.32 -8.98 8.38
C HIS A 19 9.88 -10.38 8.13
N ASP A 20 9.05 -11.30 7.64
CA ASP A 20 9.41 -12.69 7.35
C ASP A 20 10.13 -12.83 5.99
N SER A 21 10.48 -11.71 5.33
CA SER A 21 11.11 -11.67 3.99
C SER A 21 10.31 -12.37 2.90
N ILE A 22 8.99 -12.44 3.07
CA ILE A 22 8.04 -12.96 2.09
C ILE A 22 7.64 -11.81 1.18
N LEU A 23 7.87 -11.99 -0.13
CA LEU A 23 7.55 -10.97 -1.13
C LEU A 23 6.02 -10.85 -1.28
N PRO A 24 5.41 -9.69 -0.97
CA PRO A 24 4.00 -9.45 -1.22
C PRO A 24 3.77 -9.28 -2.71
N ASP A 25 2.70 -9.85 -3.24
CA ASP A 25 2.32 -9.66 -4.63
C ASP A 25 1.54 -8.34 -4.83
N ASN A 26 1.35 -7.97 -6.10
CA ASN A 26 0.61 -6.76 -6.49
C ASN A 26 -0.82 -6.72 -5.93
N TYR A 27 -1.47 -7.87 -5.76
CA TYR A 27 -2.82 -7.93 -5.21
C TYR A 27 -2.81 -7.63 -3.72
N VAL A 28 -1.87 -8.20 -2.95
CA VAL A 28 -1.69 -7.87 -1.54
C VAL A 28 -1.43 -6.38 -1.35
N ILE A 29 -0.49 -5.80 -2.11
CA ILE A 29 -0.14 -4.37 -2.03
C ILE A 29 -1.37 -3.49 -2.33
N THR A 30 -2.08 -3.76 -3.42
CA THR A 30 -3.26 -2.97 -3.79
C THR A 30 -4.44 -3.17 -2.84
N SER A 31 -4.53 -4.33 -2.19
CA SER A 31 -5.52 -4.60 -1.15
C SER A 31 -5.24 -3.80 0.12
N VAL A 32 -4.01 -3.82 0.64
CA VAL A 32 -3.66 -3.04 1.84
C VAL A 32 -3.73 -1.54 1.60
N LEU A 33 -3.45 -1.09 0.38
CA LEU A 33 -3.61 0.31 0.01
C LEU A 33 -5.07 0.77 0.15
N LYS A 34 -6.09 -0.05 -0.11
CA LYS A 34 -7.50 0.39 -0.02
C LYS A 34 -7.91 0.91 1.36
N ASP A 35 -7.27 0.39 2.40
CA ASP A 35 -7.60 0.64 3.79
C ASP A 35 -6.51 1.43 4.55
N CYS A 36 -5.43 1.85 3.88
CA CYS A 36 -4.35 2.62 4.51
C CYS A 36 -4.75 4.07 4.80
N ASP A 37 -4.28 4.58 5.94
CA ASP A 37 -4.17 6.03 6.15
C ASP A 37 -2.96 6.62 5.41
N LEU A 38 -2.84 7.95 5.40
CA LEU A 38 -1.81 8.61 4.59
C LEU A 38 -0.38 8.22 5.01
N GLU A 39 -0.14 8.00 6.31
CA GLU A 39 1.17 7.59 6.82
C GLU A 39 1.50 6.16 6.40
N GLU A 40 0.55 5.23 6.55
CA GLU A 40 0.67 3.85 6.10
C GLU A 40 0.87 3.78 4.58
N CYS A 41 0.15 4.59 3.79
CA CYS A 41 0.34 4.62 2.35
C CYS A 41 1.76 5.09 1.96
N ARG A 42 2.34 6.05 2.68
CA ARG A 42 3.75 6.48 2.48
C ARG A 42 4.75 5.39 2.87
N GLU A 43 4.50 4.69 3.98
CA GLU A 43 5.30 3.52 4.37
C GLU A 43 5.26 2.43 3.29
N ILE A 44 4.07 2.06 2.83
CA ILE A 44 3.87 1.07 1.77
C ILE A 44 4.55 1.52 0.47
N HIS A 45 4.42 2.79 0.07
CA HIS A 45 5.09 3.34 -1.11
C HIS A 45 6.61 3.17 -1.02
N ALA A 46 7.23 3.51 0.12
CA ALA A 46 8.66 3.32 0.32
C ALA A 46 9.07 1.84 0.26
N GLN A 47 8.25 0.94 0.82
CA GLN A 47 8.50 -0.51 0.78
C GLN A 47 8.37 -1.07 -0.64
N VAL A 48 7.36 -0.65 -1.41
CA VAL A 48 7.17 -1.00 -2.83
C VAL A 48 8.39 -0.63 -3.66
N LEU A 49 8.95 0.56 -3.46
CA LEU A 49 10.18 1.00 -4.13
C LEU A 49 11.37 0.12 -3.73
N LYS A 50 11.52 -0.16 -2.42
CA LYS A 50 12.62 -0.98 -1.88
C LYS A 50 12.57 -2.43 -2.37
N LEU A 51 11.38 -2.98 -2.59
CA LEU A 51 11.15 -4.34 -3.07
C LEU A 51 11.19 -4.46 -4.60
N GLY A 52 11.35 -3.34 -5.33
CA GLY A 52 11.40 -3.32 -6.80
C GLY A 52 10.03 -3.36 -7.48
N PHE A 53 8.94 -3.16 -6.75
CA PHE A 53 7.58 -3.08 -7.31
C PHE A 53 7.23 -1.72 -7.90
N GLY A 54 8.16 -0.75 -7.89
CA GLY A 54 7.94 0.60 -8.42
C GLY A 54 7.51 0.65 -9.89
N CYS A 55 7.87 -0.35 -10.71
CA CYS A 55 7.44 -0.42 -12.12
C CYS A 55 6.09 -1.14 -12.33
N SER A 56 5.44 -1.61 -11.26
CA SER A 56 4.16 -2.31 -11.37
C SER A 56 3.04 -1.31 -11.63
N ARG A 57 2.51 -1.31 -12.86
CA ARG A 57 1.43 -0.40 -13.30
C ARG A 57 0.23 -0.42 -12.36
N SER A 58 -0.15 -1.59 -11.86
CA SER A 58 -1.29 -1.75 -10.95
C SER A 58 -1.05 -1.09 -9.59
N VAL A 59 0.17 -1.22 -9.05
CA VAL A 59 0.55 -0.61 -7.76
C VAL A 59 0.67 0.89 -7.90
N GLY A 60 1.34 1.37 -8.96
CA GLY A 60 1.49 2.80 -9.21
C GLY A 60 0.15 3.52 -9.43
N LEU A 61 -0.74 2.93 -10.23
CA LEU A 61 -2.10 3.49 -10.42
C LEU A 61 -2.85 3.59 -9.09
N LYS A 62 -2.73 2.57 -8.23
CA LYS A 62 -3.43 2.56 -6.94
C LYS A 62 -2.85 3.58 -5.97
N LEU A 63 -1.53 3.72 -5.89
CA LEU A 63 -0.86 4.75 -5.09
C LEU A 63 -1.27 6.15 -5.55
N MET A 64 -1.32 6.39 -6.87
CA MET A 64 -1.75 7.67 -7.44
C MET A 64 -3.20 8.01 -7.09
N GLU A 65 -4.12 7.05 -7.21
CA GLU A 65 -5.53 7.22 -6.81
C GLU A 65 -5.66 7.61 -5.34
N ILE A 66 -4.89 6.96 -4.47
CA ILE A 66 -4.96 7.19 -3.03
C ILE A 66 -4.35 8.52 -2.64
N TYR A 67 -3.15 8.85 -3.14
CA TYR A 67 -2.60 10.18 -2.92
C TYR A 67 -3.53 11.28 -3.45
N GLY A 68 -4.19 11.06 -4.59
CA GLY A 68 -5.23 11.95 -5.10
C GLY A 68 -6.41 12.11 -4.14
N LYS A 69 -6.88 11.01 -3.52
CA LYS A 69 -7.96 11.03 -2.51
C LYS A 69 -7.57 11.84 -1.27
N TYR A 70 -6.30 11.78 -0.85
CA TYR A 70 -5.79 12.56 0.29
C TYR A 70 -5.30 13.97 -0.09
N GLY A 71 -5.32 14.34 -1.38
CA GLY A 71 -4.87 15.65 -1.86
C GLY A 71 -3.34 15.80 -1.97
N GLU A 72 -2.57 14.73 -1.79
CA GLU A 72 -1.11 14.73 -1.75
C GLU A 72 -0.49 14.60 -3.15
N LEU A 73 -0.69 15.62 -3.98
CA LEU A 73 -0.26 15.62 -5.38
C LEU A 73 1.27 15.55 -5.55
N VAL A 74 2.03 16.03 -4.56
CA VAL A 74 3.50 15.97 -4.58
C VAL A 74 3.97 14.53 -4.44
N ASP A 75 3.34 13.75 -3.57
CA ASP A 75 3.66 12.33 -3.42
C ASP A 75 3.11 11.50 -4.59
N ALA A 76 1.93 11.84 -5.11
CA ALA A 76 1.38 11.23 -6.32
C ALA A 76 2.30 11.36 -7.54
N LYS A 77 3.08 12.45 -7.64
CA LYS A 77 4.06 12.68 -8.73
C LYS A 77 5.34 11.85 -8.58
N LYS A 78 5.63 11.35 -7.38
CA LYS A 78 6.83 10.53 -7.08
C LYS A 78 6.60 9.04 -7.33
N VAL A 79 5.34 8.63 -7.45
CA VAL A 79 4.93 7.28 -7.87
C VAL A 79 5.27 7.07 -9.34
#